data_AF-A0A6J7ZRG2-F1
#
_entry.id   AF-A0A6J7ZRG2-F1
#
_cell.length_a   1.000
_cell.length_b   1.000
_cell.length_c   1.000
_cell.angle_alpha   90.00
_cell.angle_beta   90.00
_cell.angle_gamma   90.00
#
_symmetry.space_group_name_H-M   'P 1'
#
loop_
_entity.id
_entity.type
_entity.pdbx_description
1 polymer ?
#
loop_
_entity_poly.entity_id
_entity_poly.type
_entity_poly.pdbx_seq_one_letter_code
_entity_poly.pdbx_strand_id
1 'polypeptide(L)'
;MFQQALTFVTGWFSNLRFIPVEEVKPAKLTPSKRGYQFEHDEIKRLMRRLKNFQTVDFTDAEGNILTESIIEKRYGKDGGIDCVIRIVAPTEHGARIVAGKLKTIIIDGDY
;
A
#
# COMPACT_ATOMS: atom_id res chain seq x y z
N MET A 1 -1.71 -0.34 -14.94
CA MET A 1 -0.44 0.36 -15.19
C MET A 1 0.68 -0.68 -15.13
N PHE A 2 1.34 -1.01 -16.24
CA PHE A 2 2.43 -1.99 -16.26
C PHE A 2 3.67 -1.37 -15.62
N GLN A 3 3.99 -1.75 -14.38
CA GLN A 3 5.26 -1.38 -13.77
C GLN A 3 6.37 -2.14 -14.51
N GLN A 4 7.05 -1.46 -15.44
CA GLN A 4 8.28 -1.97 -16.03
C GLN A 4 9.36 -1.90 -14.96
N ALA A 5 9.58 -3.01 -14.27
CA ALA A 5 10.71 -3.11 -13.36
C ALA A 5 12.00 -3.09 -14.20
N LEU A 6 12.88 -2.14 -13.93
CA LEU A 6 14.12 -1.92 -14.67
C LEU A 6 15.13 -3.01 -14.33
N THR A 7 15.69 -3.67 -15.36
CA THR A 7 16.89 -4.49 -15.22
C THR A 7 18.09 -3.57 -15.14
N PHE A 8 19.01 -3.83 -14.20
CA PHE A 8 20.32 -3.17 -14.18
C PHE A 8 21.45 -4.20 -14.15
N VAL A 9 22.54 -3.86 -14.82
CA VAL A 9 23.75 -4.69 -14.92
C VAL A 9 24.90 -3.92 -14.30
N THR A 10 25.54 -4.48 -13.29
CA THR A 10 26.77 -3.95 -12.71
C THR A 10 27.96 -4.62 -13.39
N GLY A 11 29.04 -3.86 -13.60
CA GLY A 11 30.23 -4.35 -14.27
C GLY A 11 31.31 -3.27 -14.31
N TRP A 12 32.46 -3.62 -14.87
CA TRP A 12 33.61 -2.72 -14.99
C TRP A 12 34.14 -2.72 -16.43
N PHE A 13 34.88 -1.68 -16.79
CA PHE A 13 35.46 -1.56 -18.14
C PHE A 13 36.92 -2.06 -18.17
N SER A 14 37.25 -2.89 -19.16
CA SER A 14 38.60 -3.31 -19.48
C SER A 14 38.84 -3.25 -20.98
N ASN A 15 39.94 -2.64 -21.43
CA ASN A 15 40.29 -2.55 -22.85
C ASN A 15 39.09 -2.11 -23.74
N LEU A 16 38.37 -1.06 -23.31
CA LEU A 16 37.18 -0.52 -23.98
C LEU A 16 35.97 -1.49 -24.08
N ARG A 17 35.98 -2.61 -23.35
CA ARG A 17 34.87 -3.55 -23.26
C ARG A 17 34.27 -3.51 -21.86
N PHE A 18 32.93 -3.46 -21.79
CA PHE A 18 32.20 -3.64 -20.54
C PHE A 18 32.20 -5.12 -20.17
N ILE A 19 32.70 -5.43 -18.97
CA ILE A 19 32.71 -6.76 -18.40
C ILE A 19 31.63 -6.80 -17.30
N PRO A 20 30.49 -7.47 -17.55
CA PRO A 20 29.43 -7.58 -16.55
C PRO A 20 29.89 -8.46 -15.38
N VAL A 21 29.51 -8.06 -14.16
CA VAL A 21 29.78 -8.78 -12.91
C VAL A 21 28.49 -9.40 -12.37
N GLU A 22 27.40 -8.62 -12.37
CA GLU A 22 26.11 -9.06 -11.88
C GLU A 22 24.97 -8.45 -12.72
N GLU A 23 24.02 -9.27 -13.12
CA GLU A 23 22.78 -8.83 -13.74
C GLU A 23 21.63 -9.05 -12.76
N VAL A 24 21.07 -7.96 -12.24
CA VAL A 24 19.90 -8.02 -11.36
C VAL A 24 18.65 -7.91 -12.22
N LYS A 25 18.01 -9.05 -12.44
CA LYS A 25 16.72 -9.11 -13.14
C LYS A 25 15.60 -8.80 -12.16
N PRO A 26 14.60 -8.01 -12.57
CA PRO A 26 13.43 -7.82 -11.74
C PRO A 26 12.72 -9.15 -11.52
N ALA A 27 12.37 -9.44 -10.26
CA ALA A 27 11.60 -10.63 -9.94
C ALA A 27 10.25 -10.57 -10.67
N LYS A 28 9.95 -11.57 -11.52
CA LYS A 28 8.60 -11.72 -12.06
C LYS A 28 7.66 -12.07 -10.91
N LEU A 29 6.90 -11.09 -10.45
CA LEU A 29 5.87 -11.32 -9.45
C LEU A 29 4.77 -12.22 -10.04
N THR A 30 4.34 -13.20 -9.25
CA THR A 30 3.15 -13.99 -9.58
C THR A 30 1.92 -13.08 -9.60
N PRO A 31 0.85 -13.44 -10.33
CA PRO A 31 -0.40 -12.68 -10.31
C PRO A 31 -0.90 -12.37 -8.90
N SER A 32 -0.85 -13.34 -7.98
CA SER A 32 -1.22 -13.17 -6.58
C SER A 32 -0.36 -12.13 -5.86
N LYS A 33 0.97 -12.17 -6.04
CA LYS A 33 1.87 -11.17 -5.44
C LYS A 33 1.62 -9.76 -5.96
N ARG A 34 1.23 -9.61 -7.23
CA ARG A 34 0.82 -8.31 -7.79
C ARG A 34 -0.50 -7.82 -7.19
N GLY A 35 -1.45 -8.71 -6.97
CA GLY A 35 -2.70 -8.40 -6.27
C GLY A 35 -2.43 -7.85 -4.87
N TYR A 36 -1.61 -8.56 -4.09
CA TYR A 36 -1.24 -8.11 -2.74
C TYR A 36 -0.51 -6.77 -2.73
N GLN A 37 0.44 -6.55 -3.64
CA GLN A 37 1.10 -5.25 -3.75
C GLN A 37 0.11 -4.12 -4.07
N PHE A 38 -0.81 -4.35 -5.00
CA PHE A 38 -1.83 -3.37 -5.34
C PHE A 38 -2.72 -3.05 -4.14
N GLU A 39 -3.21 -4.06 -3.42
CA GLU A 39 -4.01 -3.86 -2.21
C GLU A 39 -3.24 -3.07 -1.13
N HIS A 40 -1.98 -3.44 -0.88
CA HIS A 40 -1.14 -2.74 0.09
C HIS A 40 -0.90 -1.28 -0.30
N ASP A 41 -0.65 -1.02 -1.59
CA ASP A 41 -0.42 0.33 -2.09
C ASP A 41 -1.68 1.19 -2.02
N GLU A 42 -2.85 0.64 -2.37
CA GLU A 42 -4.14 1.32 -2.24
C GLU A 42 -4.47 1.66 -0.79
N ILE A 43 -4.28 0.71 0.14
CA ILE A 43 -4.52 0.96 1.57
C ILE A 43 -3.57 2.06 2.08
N LYS A 44 -2.26 2.01 1.74
CA LYS A 44 -1.30 3.04 2.15
C LYS A 44 -1.67 4.42 1.58
N ARG A 45 -2.12 4.50 0.34
CA ARG A 45 -2.59 5.75 -0.28
C ARG A 45 -3.79 6.31 0.48
N LEU A 46 -4.76 5.45 0.81
CA LEU A 46 -5.92 5.82 1.60
C LEU A 46 -5.54 6.31 3.02
N MET A 47 -4.62 5.61 3.70
CA MET A 47 -4.11 6.02 5.02
C MET A 47 -3.46 7.39 4.97
N ARG A 48 -2.65 7.66 3.94
CA ARG A 48 -2.02 8.98 3.75
C ARG A 48 -3.04 10.06 3.47
N ARG A 49 -4.05 9.78 2.63
CA ARG A 49 -5.14 10.70 2.31
C ARG A 49 -5.95 11.11 3.54
N LEU A 50 -6.14 10.16 4.46
CA LEU A 50 -6.93 10.32 5.68
C LEU A 50 -6.12 10.70 6.92
N LYS A 51 -4.79 10.82 6.81
CA LYS A 51 -3.87 11.11 7.95
C LYS A 51 -4.25 12.34 8.77
N ASN A 52 -4.89 13.34 8.15
CA ASN A 52 -5.30 14.58 8.82
C ASN A 52 -6.67 14.50 9.49
N PHE A 53 -7.41 13.40 9.32
CA PHE A 53 -8.67 13.16 10.01
C PHE A 53 -8.38 12.59 11.40
N GLN A 54 -8.40 13.44 12.43
CA GLN A 54 -8.13 13.02 13.82
C GLN A 54 -9.14 12.01 14.38
N THR A 55 -10.31 11.89 13.75
CA THR A 55 -11.39 10.99 14.16
C THR A 55 -11.39 9.68 13.37
N VAL A 56 -10.34 9.37 12.62
CA VAL A 56 -10.28 8.19 11.74
C VAL A 56 -9.12 7.30 12.15
N ASP A 57 -9.44 6.04 12.47
CA ASP A 57 -8.48 5.00 12.77
C ASP A 57 -8.60 3.86 11.76
N PHE A 58 -7.53 3.09 11.60
CA PHE A 58 -7.49 1.88 10.80
C PHE A 58 -7.26 0.68 11.71
N THR A 59 -8.09 -0.35 11.59
CA THR A 59 -7.91 -1.63 12.29
C THR A 59 -8.08 -2.79 11.33
N ASP A 60 -7.63 -3.98 11.73
CA ASP A 60 -8.07 -5.21 11.07
C ASP A 60 -9.44 -5.67 11.57
N ALA A 61 -9.96 -6.77 11.00
CA ALA A 61 -11.24 -7.36 11.39
C ALA A 61 -11.29 -7.82 12.86
N GLU A 62 -10.13 -8.06 13.48
CA GLU A 62 -9.99 -8.43 14.90
C GLU A 62 -9.86 -7.19 15.80
N GLY A 63 -9.77 -5.99 15.23
CA GLY A 63 -9.65 -4.73 15.96
C GLY A 63 -8.21 -4.31 16.28
N ASN A 64 -7.19 -5.00 15.76
CA ASN A 64 -5.80 -4.60 15.93
C ASN A 64 -5.51 -3.36 15.08
N ILE A 65 -4.81 -2.36 15.62
CA ILE A 65 -4.47 -1.13 14.89
C ILE A 65 -3.59 -1.46 13.69
N LEU A 66 -3.95 -0.92 12.53
CA LEU A 66 -3.15 -0.95 11.31
C LEU A 66 -2.35 0.34 11.17
N THR A 67 -1.08 0.19 10.83
CA THR A 67 -0.17 1.28 10.45
C THR A 67 0.47 0.93 9.11
N GLU A 68 1.02 1.94 8.39
CA GLU A 68 1.75 1.68 7.14
C GLU A 68 2.86 0.63 7.32
N SER A 69 3.57 0.67 8.46
CA SER A 69 4.65 -0.27 8.76
C SER A 69 4.17 -1.69 9.10
N ILE A 70 2.95 -1.84 9.62
CA ILE A 70 2.33 -3.16 9.84
C ILE A 70 1.90 -3.76 8.50
N ILE A 71 1.31 -2.95 7.63
CA ILE A 71 0.90 -3.35 6.26
C ILE A 71 2.11 -3.86 5.47
N GLU A 72 3.24 -3.15 5.53
CA GLU A 72 4.47 -3.58 4.84
C GLU A 72 5.01 -4.93 5.31
N LYS A 73 4.74 -5.33 6.55
CA LYS A 73 5.22 -6.59 7.12
C LYS A 73 4.25 -7.76 6.88
N ARG A 74 2.97 -7.50 6.59
CA ARG A 74 1.90 -8.50 6.42
C ARG A 74 1.91 -9.23 5.06
N TYR A 75 3.08 -9.43 4.43
CA TYR A 75 3.20 -10.31 3.27
C TYR A 75 3.20 -11.79 3.72
N GLY A 76 2.02 -12.33 3.99
CA GLY A 76 1.82 -13.68 4.52
C GLY A 76 1.09 -14.65 3.58
N LYS A 77 1.04 -15.92 3.97
CA LYS A 77 0.44 -17.04 3.22
C LYS A 77 -1.07 -16.84 2.95
N ASP A 78 -1.74 -16.07 3.81
CA ASP A 78 -3.17 -15.74 3.72
C ASP A 78 -3.44 -14.37 3.03
N GLY A 79 -2.40 -13.55 2.90
CA GLY A 79 -2.18 -12.51 1.89
C GLY A 79 -3.10 -11.28 1.84
N GLY A 80 -4.37 -11.39 2.18
CA GLY A 80 -5.29 -10.25 2.21
C GLY A 80 -5.11 -9.41 3.48
N ILE A 81 -5.24 -8.10 3.36
CA ILE A 81 -5.38 -7.20 4.51
C ILE A 81 -6.84 -6.80 4.61
N ASP A 82 -7.55 -7.39 5.58
CA ASP A 82 -8.88 -6.93 5.96
C ASP A 82 -8.73 -5.59 6.68
N CYS A 83 -9.00 -4.49 5.99
CA CYS A 83 -8.89 -3.14 6.53
C CYS A 83 -10.26 -2.60 6.91
N VAL A 84 -10.43 -2.26 8.19
CA VAL A 84 -11.62 -1.61 8.75
C VAL A 84 -11.28 -0.17 9.09
N ILE A 85 -12.01 0.77 8.50
CA ILE A 85 -11.89 2.20 8.81
C ILE A 85 -12.91 2.53 9.90
N ARG A 86 -12.43 3.00 11.05
CA ARG A 86 -13.28 3.39 12.18
C ARG A 86 -13.34 4.90 12.29
N ILE A 87 -14.54 5.41 12.55
CA ILE A 87 -14.76 6.84 12.81
C ILE A 87 -15.04 7.01 14.30
N VAL A 88 -14.08 7.56 15.04
CA VAL A 88 -14.14 7.78 16.48
C VAL A 88 -14.31 9.28 16.72
N ALA A 89 -15.56 9.72 16.87
CA ALA A 89 -15.90 11.13 17.07
C ALA A 89 -16.64 11.34 18.41
N PRO A 90 -16.52 12.53 19.05
CA PRO A 90 -17.21 12.81 20.32
C PRO A 90 -18.74 12.87 20.21
N THR A 91 -19.29 13.02 19.00
CA THR A 91 -20.73 13.13 18.76
C THR A 91 -21.15 12.31 17.55
N GLU A 92 -22.39 11.83 17.56
CA GLU A 92 -23.00 11.13 16.43
C GLU A 92 -23.03 12.01 15.17
N HIS A 93 -23.39 13.29 15.33
CA HIS A 93 -23.42 14.23 14.21
C HIS A 93 -22.04 14.39 13.56
N GLY A 94 -20.98 14.52 14.36
CA GLY A 94 -19.61 14.56 13.87
C GLY A 94 -19.21 13.28 13.12
N ALA A 95 -19.57 12.11 13.67
CA ALA A 95 -19.32 10.83 13.02
C ALA A 95 -20.00 10.75 11.64
N ARG A 96 -21.27 11.18 11.53
CA ARG A 96 -22.02 11.19 10.27
C ARG A 96 -21.41 12.13 9.22
N ILE A 97 -20.96 13.32 9.61
CA ILE A 97 -20.28 14.25 8.70
C ILE A 97 -19.01 13.62 8.12
N VAL A 98 -18.20 13.03 8.99
CA VAL A 98 -16.94 12.38 8.59
C VAL A 98 -17.24 11.19 7.68
N ALA A 99 -18.22 10.35 8.02
CA ALA A 99 -18.64 9.21 7.20
C ALA A 99 -19.06 9.64 5.79
N GLY A 100 -19.81 10.74 5.66
CA GLY A 100 -20.19 11.29 4.35
C GLY A 100 -18.96 11.67 3.51
N LYS A 101 -17.97 12.34 4.10
CA LYS A 101 -16.73 12.73 3.41
C LYS A 101 -15.91 11.52 2.99
N LEU A 102 -15.75 10.53 3.88
CA LEU A 102 -15.03 9.29 3.57
C LEU A 102 -15.70 8.53 2.44
N LYS A 103 -17.03 8.45 2.43
CA LYS A 103 -17.78 7.79 1.36
C LYS A 103 -17.45 8.39 0.00
N THR A 104 -17.40 9.72 -0.11
CA THR A 104 -16.99 10.40 -1.36
C THR A 104 -15.55 10.05 -1.74
N ILE A 105 -14.59 10.16 -0.82
CA ILE A 105 -13.18 9.83 -1.08
C ILE A 105 -13.02 8.40 -1.60
N ILE A 106 -13.72 7.44 -0.97
CA ILE A 106 -13.65 6.02 -1.33
C ILE A 106 -14.27 5.74 -2.70
N ILE A 107 -15.47 6.28 -2.95
CA ILE A 107 -16.20 6.05 -4.21
C ILE A 107 -15.49 6.69 -5.39
N ASP A 108 -14.96 7.90 -5.21
CA ASP A 108 -14.31 8.66 -6.28
C ASP A 108 -12.85 8.22 -6.50
N GLY A 109 -12.31 7.36 -5.62
CA GLY A 109 -10.90 6.96 -5.68
C GLY A 109 -9.94 8.12 -5.47
N ASP A 110 -10.31 9.11 -4.63
CA ASP A 110 -9.50 10.30 -4.33
C ASP A 110 -8.36 9.99 -3.35
N TYR A 111 -7.54 8.99 -3.68
CA TYR A 111 -6.35 8.58 -2.92
C TYR A 111 -5.36 7.88 -3.83
#